data_AF-A0AAV1ZAA7-F1
#
_entry.id   AF-A0AAV1ZAA7-F1
#
_cell.length_a   1.000
_cell.length_b   1.000
_cell.length_c   1.000
_cell.angle_alpha   90.00
_cell.angle_beta   90.00
_cell.angle_gamma   90.00
#
_symmetry.space_group_name_H-M   'P 1'
#
loop_
_entity.id
_entity.type
_entity.pdbx_description
1 polymer ?
#
loop_
_entity_poly.entity_id
_entity_poly.type
_entity_poly.pdbx_seq_one_letter_code
_entity_poly.pdbx_strand_id
1 'polypeptide(L)'
;ACGIPKRWIEMMWVITHCMIHSIEDEATQVAGYSTIIDIRGINSKHLKQLTIENILLIIHSTQLFIYGENLKNLHKYISPSILPEEFNGELGPFENSGWHASILKRNDWALEKRFYGYKK
;
A
#
# COMPACT_ATOMS: atom_id res chain seq x y z
N ALA A 1 -25.04 -13.90 4.40
CA ALA A 1 -23.85 -13.31 5.03
C ALA A 1 -22.98 -12.72 3.93
N CYS A 2 -22.71 -11.42 3.98
CA CYS A 2 -21.91 -10.71 2.98
C CYS A 2 -20.45 -11.16 3.13
N GLY A 3 -20.04 -12.16 2.36
CA GLY A 3 -18.67 -12.65 2.39
C GLY A 3 -17.73 -11.58 1.86
N ILE A 4 -16.67 -11.28 2.60
CA ILE A 4 -15.58 -10.41 2.13
C ILE A 4 -15.10 -10.97 0.78
N PRO A 5 -15.04 -10.15 -0.29
CA PRO A 5 -14.60 -10.63 -1.59
C PRO A 5 -13.20 -11.22 -1.48
N LYS A 6 -12.98 -12.46 -1.94
CA LYS A 6 -11.66 -13.13 -1.88
C LYS A 6 -10.51 -12.23 -2.37
N ARG A 7 -10.77 -11.41 -3.38
CA ARG A 7 -9.81 -10.42 -3.93
C ARG A 7 -9.37 -9.35 -2.94
N TRP A 8 -10.27 -8.88 -2.07
CA TRP A 8 -9.94 -7.89 -1.04
C TRP A 8 -8.99 -8.49 0.00
N ILE A 9 -9.26 -9.73 0.41
CA ILE A 9 -8.39 -10.44 1.35
C ILE A 9 -6.99 -10.58 0.76
N GLU A 10 -6.86 -11.08 -0.48
CA GLU A 10 -5.55 -11.19 -1.13
C GLU A 10 -4.84 -9.82 -1.25
N MET A 11 -5.56 -8.74 -1.52
CA MET A 11 -4.97 -7.39 -1.55
C MET A 11 -4.46 -6.95 -0.18
N MET A 12 -5.24 -7.17 0.89
CA MET A 12 -4.80 -6.88 2.27
C MET A 12 -3.59 -7.74 2.66
N TRP A 13 -3.49 -8.97 2.19
CA TRP A 13 -2.31 -9.82 2.38
C TRP A 13 -1.08 -9.25 1.71
N VAL A 14 -1.19 -8.84 0.44
CA VAL A 14 -0.08 -8.22 -0.28
C VAL A 14 0.38 -6.95 0.44
N ILE A 15 -0.55 -6.08 0.83
CA ILE A 15 -0.23 -4.86 1.60
C ILE A 15 0.48 -5.24 2.90
N THR A 16 -0.06 -6.18 3.67
CA THR A 16 0.55 -6.62 4.94
C THR A 16 1.96 -7.16 4.73
N HIS A 17 2.19 -7.95 3.68
CA HIS A 17 3.52 -8.48 3.36
C HIS A 17 4.51 -7.38 2.96
N CYS A 18 4.08 -6.39 2.16
CA CYS A 18 4.89 -5.20 1.88
C CYS A 18 5.25 -4.46 3.17
N MET A 19 4.29 -4.27 4.08
CA MET A 19 4.53 -3.55 5.34
C MET A 19 5.49 -4.32 6.25
N ILE A 20 5.32 -5.64 6.38
CA ILE A 20 6.23 -6.49 7.15
C ILE A 20 7.64 -6.41 6.58
N HIS A 21 7.78 -6.42 5.25
CA HIS A 21 9.08 -6.28 4.61
C HIS A 21 9.72 -4.91 4.89
N SER A 22 8.93 -3.83 4.82
CA SER A 22 9.42 -2.47 5.09
C SER A 22 9.85 -2.24 6.53
N ILE A 23 9.15 -2.82 7.53
CA ILE A 23 9.52 -2.60 8.94
C ILE A 23 10.80 -3.32 9.37
N GLU A 24 11.40 -4.14 8.51
CA GLU A 24 12.73 -4.71 8.78
C GLU A 24 13.84 -3.69 8.60
N ASP A 25 13.60 -2.63 7.83
CA ASP A 25 14.54 -1.53 7.65
C ASP A 25 14.55 -0.63 8.89
N GLU A 26 15.74 -0.44 9.47
CA GLU A 26 15.92 0.35 10.70
C GLU A 26 15.48 1.80 10.51
N ALA A 27 15.71 2.37 9.33
CA ALA A 27 15.27 3.75 9.05
C ALA A 27 13.74 3.84 9.07
N THR A 28 13.04 2.85 8.51
CA THR A 28 11.57 2.75 8.56
C THR A 28 11.04 2.59 9.98
N GLN A 29 11.73 1.83 10.85
CA GLN A 29 11.33 1.67 12.25
C GLN A 29 11.38 2.98 13.04
N VAL A 30 12.27 3.91 12.67
CA VAL A 30 12.44 5.21 13.34
C VAL A 30 11.61 6.31 12.68
N ALA A 31 11.59 6.38 11.35
CA ALA A 31 10.95 7.46 10.60
C ALA A 31 9.47 7.16 10.25
N GLY A 32 9.05 5.90 10.34
CA GLY A 32 7.75 5.45 9.88
C GLY A 32 7.64 5.40 8.34
N TYR A 33 6.40 5.37 7.84
CA TYR A 33 6.11 5.33 6.41
C TYR A 33 5.10 6.42 6.02
N SER A 34 5.24 6.91 4.80
CA SER A 34 4.22 7.70 4.11
C SER A 34 3.83 6.96 2.83
N THR A 35 2.54 6.78 2.60
CA THR A 35 2.04 6.05 1.42
C THR A 35 1.27 6.99 0.51
N ILE A 36 1.64 7.00 -0.77
CA ILE A 36 0.88 7.65 -1.83
C ILE A 36 -0.02 6.58 -2.46
N ILE A 37 -1.34 6.84 -2.45
CA ILE A 37 -2.32 5.95 -3.07
C ILE A 37 -2.86 6.66 -4.31
N ASP A 38 -2.45 6.21 -5.49
CA ASP A 38 -3.03 6.67 -6.73
C ASP A 38 -4.38 6.01 -6.98
N ILE A 39 -5.44 6.83 -6.97
CA ILE A 39 -6.83 6.40 -7.14
C ILE A 39 -7.33 6.57 -8.58
N ARG A 40 -6.48 7.02 -9.52
CA ARG A 40 -6.83 7.10 -10.94
C ARG A 40 -7.18 5.70 -11.46
N GLY A 41 -8.27 5.59 -12.22
CA GLY A 41 -8.73 4.31 -12.78
C GLY A 41 -9.56 3.43 -11.83
N ILE A 42 -9.90 3.90 -10.62
CA ILE A 42 -10.90 3.22 -9.79
C ILE A 42 -12.25 3.17 -10.52
N ASN A 43 -12.87 1.99 -10.54
CA ASN A 43 -14.17 1.76 -11.17
C ASN A 43 -15.12 1.00 -10.21
N SER A 44 -16.37 0.79 -10.64
CA SER A 44 -17.41 0.16 -9.82
C SER A 44 -17.09 -1.26 -9.34
N LYS A 45 -16.21 -2.00 -10.03
CA LYS A 45 -15.74 -3.32 -9.57
C LYS A 45 -14.75 -3.22 -8.42
N HIS A 46 -13.96 -2.15 -8.36
CA HIS A 46 -13.07 -1.86 -7.23
C HIS A 46 -13.88 -1.40 -6.02
N LEU A 47 -14.88 -0.52 -6.22
CA LEU A 47 -15.73 0.00 -5.14
C LEU A 47 -16.54 -1.09 -4.42
N LYS A 48 -16.96 -2.14 -5.13
CA LYS A 48 -17.66 -3.29 -4.52
C LYS A 48 -16.83 -4.06 -3.46
N GLN A 49 -15.52 -3.79 -3.37
CA GLN A 49 -14.62 -4.42 -2.40
C GLN A 49 -14.44 -3.57 -1.13
N LEU A 50 -14.85 -2.30 -1.17
CA LEU A 50 -14.79 -1.37 -0.05
C LEU A 50 -16.07 -1.51 0.78
N THR A 51 -16.08 -2.45 1.74
CA THR A 51 -17.13 -2.50 2.76
C THR A 51 -16.95 -1.35 3.75
N ILE A 52 -18.02 -0.99 4.47
CA ILE A 52 -17.96 0.04 5.52
C ILE A 52 -16.89 -0.32 6.57
N GLU A 53 -16.83 -1.59 6.97
CA GLU A 53 -15.83 -2.08 7.93
C GLU A 53 -14.40 -1.84 7.43
N ASN A 54 -14.12 -2.14 6.16
CA ASN A 54 -12.79 -1.92 5.56
C ASN A 54 -12.41 -0.44 5.48
N ILE A 55 -13.37 0.43 5.14
CA ILE A 55 -13.15 1.88 5.10
C ILE A 55 -12.85 2.40 6.50
N LEU A 56 -13.60 1.96 7.50
CA LEU A 56 -13.37 2.36 8.89
C LEU A 56 -12.00 1.91 9.38
N LEU A 57 -11.55 0.69 9.04
CA LEU A 57 -10.21 0.23 9.36
C LEU A 57 -9.13 1.19 8.82
N ILE A 58 -9.27 1.64 7.56
CA ILE A 58 -8.31 2.57 6.96
C ILE A 58 -8.36 3.94 7.67
N ILE A 59 -9.55 4.50 7.87
CA ILE A 59 -9.72 5.82 8.50
C ILE A 59 -9.18 5.83 9.95
N HIS A 60 -9.44 4.76 10.72
CA HIS A 60 -9.02 4.70 12.11
C HIS A 60 -7.53 4.38 12.29
N SER A 61 -6.91 3.71 11.31
CA SER A 61 -5.50 3.30 11.41
C SER A 61 -4.52 4.25 10.70
N THR A 62 -5.01 5.22 9.92
CA THR A 62 -4.15 6.06 9.08
C THR A 62 -4.54 7.54 9.12
N GLN A 63 -3.55 8.41 8.89
CA GLN A 63 -3.78 9.83 8.65
C GLN A 63 -3.97 10.04 7.14
N LEU A 64 -5.18 10.40 6.74
CA LEU A 64 -5.55 10.53 5.33
C LEU A 64 -5.50 11.99 4.87
N PHE A 65 -4.68 12.25 3.85
CA PHE A 65 -4.69 13.52 3.11
C PHE A 65 -5.14 13.24 1.67
N ILE A 66 -6.27 13.81 1.28
CA ILE A 66 -6.81 13.65 -0.07
C ILE A 66 -6.35 14.81 -0.92
N TYR A 67 -5.53 14.50 -1.92
CA TYR A 67 -5.11 15.44 -2.94
C TYR A 67 -5.96 15.19 -4.20
N GLY A 68 -6.53 16.25 -4.76
CA GLY A 68 -7.17 16.18 -6.08
C GLY A 68 -6.12 16.13 -7.19
N GLU A 69 -6.45 16.64 -8.36
CA GLU A 69 -5.51 16.69 -9.50
C GLU A 69 -4.29 17.60 -9.26
N ASN A 70 -4.40 18.54 -8.32
CA ASN A 70 -3.33 19.50 -8.04
C ASN A 70 -2.34 18.96 -6.99
N LEU A 71 -1.26 18.35 -7.46
CA LEU A 71 -0.17 17.81 -6.62
C LEU A 71 0.75 18.90 -6.01
N LYS A 72 0.51 20.20 -6.22
CA LYS A 72 1.35 21.26 -5.62
C LYS A 72 1.41 21.17 -4.09
N ASN A 73 0.34 20.69 -3.45
CA ASN A 73 0.33 20.48 -2.00
C ASN A 73 1.07 19.20 -1.57
N LEU A 74 1.22 18.20 -2.45
CA LEU A 74 2.03 17.01 -2.18
C LEU A 74 3.49 17.38 -1.96
N HIS A 75 4.03 18.26 -2.83
CA HIS A 75 5.43 18.68 -2.77
C HIS A 75 5.79 19.54 -1.55
N LYS A 76 4.80 19.99 -0.77
CA LYS A 76 5.04 20.63 0.54
C LYS A 76 5.48 19.61 1.59
N TYR A 77 5.07 18.35 1.44
CA TYR A 77 5.34 17.29 2.40
C TYR A 77 6.37 16.28 1.89
N ILE A 78 6.48 16.11 0.57
CA ILE A 78 7.36 15.12 -0.07
C ILE A 78 8.20 15.80 -1.15
N SER A 79 9.53 15.71 -1.06
CA SER A 79 10.43 16.30 -2.04
C SER A 79 10.19 15.71 -3.45
N PRO A 80 10.13 16.53 -4.52
CA PRO A 80 10.07 16.04 -5.90
C PRO A 80 11.24 15.11 -6.26
N SER A 81 12.41 15.31 -5.62
CA SER A 81 13.64 14.54 -5.89
C SER A 81 13.54 13.05 -5.57
N ILE A 82 12.54 12.64 -4.78
CA ILE A 82 12.31 11.23 -4.40
C ILE A 82 11.04 10.66 -5.04
N LEU A 83 10.41 11.39 -5.96
CA LEU A 83 9.17 10.98 -6.60
C LEU A 83 9.38 10.58 -8.06
N PRO A 84 8.58 9.63 -8.58
CA PRO A 84 8.46 9.34 -10.01
C PRO A 84 7.83 10.50 -10.81
N GLU A 85 8.03 10.48 -12.12
CA GLU A 85 7.49 11.49 -13.05
C GLU A 85 5.95 11.55 -13.06
N GLU A 86 5.28 10.43 -12.80
CA GLU A 86 3.82 10.31 -12.75
C GLU A 86 3.20 11.08 -11.57
N PHE A 87 4.04 11.48 -10.61
CA PHE A 87 3.71 12.30 -9.45
C PHE A 87 4.46 13.64 -9.44
N ASN A 88 4.88 14.12 -10.62
CA ASN A 88 5.65 15.36 -10.81
C ASN A 88 7.02 15.36 -10.09
N GLY A 89 7.69 14.20 -10.02
CA GLY A 89 9.02 14.06 -9.45
C GLY A 89 10.16 13.99 -10.45
N GLU A 90 11.37 13.77 -9.94
CA GLU A 90 12.64 13.83 -10.69
C GLU A 90 13.30 12.46 -10.94
N LEU A 91 12.77 11.35 -10.37
CA LEU A 91 13.39 10.01 -10.47
C LEU A 91 13.16 9.28 -11.81
N GLY A 92 12.36 9.85 -12.72
CA GLY A 92 11.91 9.19 -13.95
C GLY A 92 10.67 8.31 -13.75
N PRO A 93 10.37 7.39 -14.69
CA PRO A 93 9.19 6.53 -14.61
C PRO A 93 9.17 5.64 -13.36
N PHE A 94 7.98 5.36 -12.84
CA PHE A 94 7.84 4.48 -11.68
C PHE A 94 8.39 3.08 -11.97
N GLU A 95 9.38 2.68 -11.19
CA GLU A 95 10.09 1.41 -11.30
C GLU A 95 10.04 0.71 -9.94
N ASN A 96 9.52 -0.51 -9.90
CA ASN A 96 9.39 -1.27 -8.66
C ASN A 96 9.96 -2.69 -8.72
N SER A 97 10.64 -3.08 -9.80
CA SER A 97 11.13 -4.44 -10.01
C SER A 97 12.12 -4.88 -8.93
N GLY A 98 13.01 -3.98 -8.49
CA GLY A 98 13.96 -4.27 -7.41
C GLY A 98 13.25 -4.58 -6.09
N TRP A 99 12.28 -3.75 -5.73
CA TRP A 99 11.44 -3.92 -4.53
C TRP A 99 10.53 -5.17 -4.64
N HIS A 100 9.94 -5.38 -5.80
CA HIS A 100 9.13 -6.56 -6.07
C HIS A 100 9.98 -7.84 -5.94
N ALA A 101 11.21 -7.85 -6.46
CA ALA A 101 12.13 -8.97 -6.33
C ALA A 101 12.55 -9.20 -4.88
N SER A 102 12.75 -8.15 -4.06
CA SER A 102 13.10 -8.31 -2.64
C SER A 102 11.96 -8.94 -1.83
N ILE A 103 10.71 -8.53 -2.10
CA ILE A 103 9.50 -9.11 -1.50
C ILE A 103 9.33 -10.58 -1.92
N LEU A 104 9.51 -10.89 -3.21
CA LEU A 104 9.34 -12.24 -3.74
C LEU A 104 10.32 -13.25 -3.17
N LYS A 105 11.55 -12.84 -2.84
CA LYS A 105 12.56 -13.71 -2.19
C LYS A 105 12.05 -14.32 -0.87
N ARG A 106 11.03 -13.73 -0.25
CA ARG A 106 10.47 -14.17 1.04
C ARG A 106 9.01 -14.61 0.94
N ASN A 107 8.52 -14.85 -0.27
CA ASN A 107 7.12 -15.21 -0.49
C ASN A 107 6.73 -16.51 0.26
N ASP A 108 7.61 -17.50 0.30
CA ASP A 108 7.34 -18.77 0.99
C ASP A 108 7.13 -18.58 2.49
N TRP A 109 7.96 -17.74 3.13
CA TRP A 109 7.81 -17.38 4.53
C TRP A 109 6.46 -16.67 4.76
N ALA A 110 6.09 -15.73 3.90
CA ALA A 110 4.83 -15.00 4.01
C ALA A 110 3.61 -15.91 3.88
N LEU A 111 3.67 -16.87 2.95
CA LEU A 111 2.63 -17.87 2.75
C LEU A 111 2.50 -18.82 3.94
N GLU A 112 3.61 -19.20 4.59
CA GLU A 112 3.58 -19.97 5.84
C GLU A 112 2.92 -19.17 6.97
N LYS A 113 3.31 -17.89 7.13
CA LYS A 113 2.76 -17.02 8.17
C LYS A 113 1.31 -16.61 7.92
N ARG A 114 0.78 -16.83 6.71
CA ARG A 114 -0.62 -16.55 6.36
C ARG A 114 -1.62 -17.12 7.36
N PHE A 115 -1.31 -18.26 7.94
CA PHE A 115 -2.23 -18.92 8.86
C PHE A 115 -1.90 -18.62 10.32
N TYR A 116 -0.68 -18.18 10.67
CA TYR A 116 -0.24 -17.89 12.05
C TYR A 116 -0.85 -18.83 13.13
N GLY A 117 -0.89 -20.14 12.84
CA GLY A 117 -1.46 -21.16 13.75
C GLY A 117 -2.99 -21.35 13.70
N TYR A 118 -3.74 -20.55 12.96
CA TYR A 118 -5.17 -20.71 12.69
C TYR A 118 -5.43 -21.74 11.59
N LYS A 119 -6.52 -22.51 11.72
CA LYS A 119 -6.88 -23.56 10.75
C LYS A 119 -7.38 -22.95 9.44
N LYS A 120 -7.01 -23.61 8.34
CA LYS A 120 -7.36 -23.29 6.95
C LYS A 120 -8.85 -23.48 6.65
#